data_AF-A0A345GV17-F1
#
_entry.id   AF-A0A345GV17-F1
#
_cell.length_a   1.000
_cell.length_b   1.000
_cell.length_c   1.000
_cell.angle_alpha   90.00
_cell.angle_beta   90.00
_cell.angle_gamma   90.00
#
_symmetry.space_group_name_H-M   'P 1'
#
loop_
_entity.id
_entity.type
_entity.pdbx_description
1 polymer ?
#
loop_
_entity_poly.entity_id
_entity_poly.type
_entity_poly.pdbx_seq_one_letter_code
_entity_poly.pdbx_strand_id
1 'polypeptide(L)'
;MKNLNVNQQKQAQTLSMAKSTVIVLITMMMTIFCTNSVTAQTWSNLGDGEYLDRWTINDDNSDHWSQLRLQVGTTQAWNILSEGSLKWSYDTSANHSNLGYRKMSLTTDGKLGIGDFDPVIHLAIGDSDTGFNQNGDGELGIYTNNIERIRIDNYGFVGIGTVEPTEKLQVYGNIRLQGNLDIEHNKSIKSEGIMHIQADDDNTGDGIIHFKAGPDTRMTLADSGKLGIGTTNMPNTVGGADVSAYKLYVQGGVLTEEVRVRTGWADYVFADDYQLLSIKEVENFIKENKHLPNVPSAKTVEEEGLELGDITRIQQEKIEELMLYIIEQQKQIDALKLSIDGLIRRNKNSTKN
;
A
#
# COMPACT_ATOMS: atom_id res chain seq x y z
N MET A 1 56.25 13.02 71.25
CA MET A 1 56.24 13.81 70.00
C MET A 1 57.66 14.34 69.79
N LYS A 2 58.33 14.03 68.67
CA LYS A 2 59.66 14.55 68.37
C LYS A 2 59.53 16.02 67.94
N ASN A 3 60.19 16.94 68.66
CA ASN A 3 60.32 18.32 68.23
C ASN A 3 61.16 18.36 66.95
N LEU A 4 60.54 18.74 65.83
CA LEU A 4 61.22 19.01 64.56
C LEU A 4 62.25 20.11 64.78
N ASN A 5 63.48 19.94 64.26
CA ASN A 5 64.50 20.98 64.40
C ASN A 5 64.14 22.21 63.53
N VAL A 6 64.76 23.36 63.82
CA VAL A 6 64.50 24.66 63.18
C VAL A 6 64.54 24.61 61.63
N ASN A 7 65.38 23.76 61.04
CA ASN A 7 65.45 23.58 59.58
C ASN A 7 64.26 22.77 59.03
N GLN A 8 63.76 21.78 59.77
CA GLN A 8 62.56 21.03 59.39
C GLN A 8 61.27 21.88 59.52
N GLN A 9 61.21 22.77 60.50
CA GLN A 9 60.12 23.75 60.63
C GLN A 9 60.13 24.78 59.48
N LYS A 10 61.32 25.26 59.08
CA LYS A 10 61.46 26.14 57.91
C LYS A 10 61.04 25.45 56.61
N GLN A 11 61.47 24.21 56.36
CA GLN A 11 61.07 23.43 55.17
C GLN A 11 59.55 23.20 55.10
N ALA A 12 58.89 22.93 56.24
CA ALA A 12 57.44 22.77 56.31
C ALA A 12 56.68 24.10 56.04
N GLN A 13 57.21 25.24 56.53
CA GLN A 13 56.66 26.56 56.22
C GLN A 13 56.84 26.94 54.74
N THR A 14 57.98 26.63 54.12
CA THR A 14 58.22 26.91 52.70
C THR A 14 57.34 26.02 51.80
N LEU A 15 57.13 24.74 52.15
CA LEU A 15 56.18 23.87 51.45
C LEU A 15 54.72 24.33 51.61
N SER A 16 54.36 24.84 52.80
CA SER A 16 53.02 25.39 53.05
C SER A 16 52.77 26.66 52.24
N MET A 17 53.74 27.58 52.17
CA MET A 17 53.63 28.79 51.35
C MET A 17 53.59 28.46 49.85
N ALA A 18 54.39 27.50 49.38
CA ALA A 18 54.38 27.08 47.98
C ALA A 18 53.03 26.45 47.56
N LYS A 19 52.40 25.65 48.43
CA LYS A 19 51.03 25.12 48.19
C LYS A 19 49.98 26.23 48.13
N SER A 20 50.03 27.20 49.05
CA SER A 20 49.09 28.32 49.05
C SER A 20 49.24 29.22 47.82
N THR A 21 50.46 29.49 47.36
CA THR A 21 50.70 30.34 46.18
C THR A 21 50.28 29.66 44.87
N VAL A 22 50.47 28.34 44.74
CA VAL A 22 50.00 27.58 43.57
C VAL A 22 48.47 27.51 43.51
N ILE A 23 47.80 27.38 44.66
CA ILE A 23 46.32 27.43 44.74
C ILE A 23 45.82 28.81 44.34
N VAL A 24 46.43 29.90 44.82
CA VAL A 24 46.03 31.27 44.44
C VAL A 24 46.22 31.54 42.95
N LEU A 25 47.31 31.06 42.35
CA LEU A 25 47.58 31.22 40.90
C LEU A 25 46.62 30.41 40.02
N ILE A 26 46.25 29.19 40.41
CA ILE A 26 45.24 28.39 39.69
C ILE A 26 43.85 29.02 39.82
N THR A 27 43.53 29.57 41.00
CA THR A 27 42.26 30.25 41.24
C THR A 27 42.17 31.55 40.43
N MET A 28 43.25 32.35 40.37
CA MET A 28 43.33 33.58 39.57
C MET A 28 43.33 33.30 38.05
N MET A 29 43.97 32.23 37.58
CA MET A 29 43.91 31.85 36.16
C MET A 29 42.51 31.40 35.72
N MET A 30 41.73 30.77 36.61
CA MET A 30 40.32 30.44 36.33
C MET A 30 39.40 31.67 36.38
N THR A 31 39.77 32.76 37.07
CA THR A 31 38.96 33.99 37.12
C THR A 31 39.10 34.89 35.89
N ILE A 32 40.15 34.71 35.07
CA ILE A 32 40.46 35.63 33.96
C ILE A 32 39.72 35.28 32.65
N PHE A 33 39.02 34.14 32.56
CA PHE A 33 38.28 33.74 31.35
C PHE A 33 36.78 33.41 31.56
N CYS A 34 36.20 33.73 32.71
CA CYS A 34 34.76 33.62 32.91
C CYS A 34 34.25 34.84 33.71
N THR A 35 33.31 35.59 33.14
CA THR A 35 32.47 36.56 33.87
C THR A 35 31.48 35.90 34.82
N ASN A 36 31.51 34.56 34.93
CA ASN A 36 30.55 33.75 35.65
C ASN A 36 31.27 33.09 36.82
N SER A 37 30.71 33.25 38.03
CA SER A 37 31.27 32.65 39.23
C SER A 37 31.00 31.15 39.23
N VAL A 38 31.96 30.33 38.80
CA VAL A 38 31.87 28.87 38.99
C VAL A 38 32.18 28.57 40.46
N THR A 39 31.14 28.23 41.23
CA THR A 39 31.30 27.87 42.64
C THR A 39 31.19 26.35 42.78
N ALA A 40 32.31 25.69 43.10
CA ALA A 40 32.30 24.29 43.50
C ALA A 40 31.99 24.22 45.00
N GLN A 41 30.90 23.55 45.38
CA GLN A 41 30.57 23.28 46.78
C GLN A 41 30.52 21.77 46.98
N THR A 42 31.39 21.26 47.84
CA THR A 42 31.31 19.88 48.34
C THR A 42 30.49 19.89 49.63
N TRP A 43 29.45 19.06 49.71
CA TRP A 43 28.61 18.94 50.91
C TRP A 43 28.86 17.56 51.53
N SER A 44 29.40 17.52 52.75
CA SER A 44 29.78 16.26 53.42
C SER A 44 28.96 15.93 54.67
N ASN A 45 27.79 16.55 54.86
CA ASN A 45 26.98 16.38 56.08
C ASN A 45 25.56 15.92 55.78
N LEU A 46 25.40 14.67 55.37
CA LEU A 46 24.19 13.88 55.64
C LEU A 46 24.67 12.47 56.01
N GLY A 47 24.29 12.01 57.19
CA GLY A 47 24.47 10.62 57.59
C GLY A 47 23.68 9.74 56.63
N ASP A 48 24.43 9.03 55.77
CA ASP A 48 24.12 7.82 55.02
C ASP A 48 24.88 7.87 53.68
N GLY A 49 26.20 7.61 53.74
CA GLY A 49 27.00 7.03 52.66
C GLY A 49 27.22 7.77 51.32
N GLU A 50 26.54 8.88 51.01
CA GLU A 50 26.61 9.48 49.66
C GLU A 50 27.41 10.79 49.62
N TYR A 51 28.61 10.75 49.00
CA TYR A 51 29.37 11.95 48.65
C TYR A 51 28.83 12.52 47.32
N LEU A 52 28.24 13.71 47.37
CA LEU A 52 27.72 14.42 46.19
C LEU A 52 28.62 15.62 45.88
N ASP A 53 29.42 15.52 44.83
CA ASP A 53 30.10 16.69 44.28
C ASP A 53 29.11 17.45 43.39
N ARG A 54 28.79 18.67 43.81
CA ARG A 54 27.83 19.55 43.13
C ARG A 54 28.58 20.72 42.50
N TRP A 55 28.51 20.80 41.18
CA TRP A 55 28.91 21.99 40.44
C TRP A 55 27.67 22.79 40.07
N THR A 56 27.59 24.01 40.59
CA THR A 56 26.49 24.93 40.31
C THR A 56 27.03 26.06 39.46
N ILE A 57 26.43 26.29 38.30
CA ILE A 57 26.69 27.45 37.45
C ILE A 57 25.46 28.37 37.57
N ASN A 58 25.66 29.55 38.14
CA ASN A 58 24.67 30.64 38.20
C ASN A 58 25.24 31.78 37.34
N ASP A 59 24.58 32.09 36.24
CA ASP A 59 25.06 33.04 35.22
C ASP A 59 24.63 34.49 35.52
N ASP A 60 23.60 34.70 36.34
CA ASP A 60 22.93 36.00 36.43
C ASP A 60 22.65 36.49 37.86
N ASN A 61 23.16 35.81 38.91
CA ASN A 61 22.89 36.13 40.32
C ASN A 61 21.38 36.10 40.67
N SER A 62 20.54 35.52 39.81
CA SER A 62 19.14 35.25 40.11
C SER A 62 19.01 33.95 40.91
N ASP A 63 17.77 33.63 41.32
CA ASP A 63 17.46 32.33 41.93
C ASP A 63 17.48 31.18 40.92
N HIS A 64 17.84 31.43 39.65
CA HIS A 64 17.99 30.42 38.61
C HIS A 64 19.43 29.89 38.58
N TRP A 65 19.60 28.57 38.69
CA TRP A 65 20.90 27.92 38.58
C TRP A 65 20.81 26.66 37.72
N SER A 66 21.91 26.36 37.04
CA SER A 66 22.13 25.04 36.44
C SER A 66 23.03 24.22 37.35
N GLN A 67 22.61 23.01 37.72
CA GLN A 67 23.44 22.08 38.52
C GLN A 67 23.87 20.90 37.67
N LEU A 68 25.19 20.68 37.62
CA LEU A 68 25.78 19.40 37.29
C LEU A 68 26.02 18.66 38.62
N ARG A 69 25.21 17.62 38.87
CA ARG A 69 25.40 16.72 40.01
C ARG A 69 26.17 15.49 39.53
N LEU A 70 27.34 15.29 40.12
CA LEU A 70 28.17 14.12 39.89
C LEU A 70 28.14 13.30 41.18
N GLN A 71 27.31 12.26 41.20
CA GLN A 71 27.34 11.29 42.29
C GLN A 71 28.44 10.28 41.97
N VAL A 72 29.56 10.43 42.66
CA VAL A 72 30.70 9.51 42.61
C VAL A 72 30.75 8.87 43.98
N GLY A 73 30.50 7.56 44.08
CA GLY A 73 30.71 6.89 45.36
C GLY A 73 32.21 6.74 45.68
N THR A 74 32.55 5.81 46.56
CA THR A 74 33.72 5.89 47.46
C THR A 74 35.13 5.76 46.85
N THR A 75 35.35 5.90 45.54
CA THR A 75 36.70 5.76 44.96
C THR A 75 37.02 6.83 43.90
N GLN A 76 38.22 7.42 44.03
CA GLN A 76 38.74 8.56 43.29
C GLN A 76 38.99 8.25 41.79
N ALA A 77 37.95 8.36 40.98
CA ALA A 77 38.03 8.56 39.53
C ALA A 77 36.68 9.12 39.04
N TRP A 78 36.66 9.88 37.95
CA TRP A 78 35.45 10.40 37.28
C TRP A 78 34.67 9.26 36.58
N ASN A 79 34.37 8.18 37.31
CA ASN A 79 33.66 7.02 36.84
C ASN A 79 32.26 7.00 37.46
N ILE A 80 31.22 6.79 36.65
CA ILE A 80 29.88 6.43 37.16
C ILE A 80 30.05 5.04 37.82
N LEU A 81 29.95 4.97 39.16
CA LEU A 81 30.09 3.71 39.90
C LEU A 81 28.90 2.79 39.66
N SER A 82 29.06 1.47 39.81
CA SER A 82 28.10 0.38 39.52
C SER A 82 26.67 0.48 40.09
N GLU A 83 26.38 1.46 40.94
CA GLU A 83 25.05 1.68 41.55
C GLU A 83 24.51 3.11 41.31
N GLY A 84 25.25 3.95 40.58
CA GLY A 84 24.93 5.36 40.36
C GLY A 84 24.27 5.67 39.02
N SER A 85 23.83 6.91 38.83
CA SER A 85 23.45 7.43 37.51
C SER A 85 23.86 8.90 37.43
N LEU A 86 24.42 9.31 36.29
CA LEU A 86 24.71 10.71 36.02
C LEU A 86 23.40 11.39 35.63
N LYS A 87 22.95 12.37 36.42
CA LYS A 87 21.70 13.08 36.17
C LYS A 87 21.96 14.54 35.85
N TRP A 88 21.38 15.01 34.75
CA TRP A 88 21.33 16.43 34.42
C TRP A 88 19.96 16.99 34.74
N SER A 89 19.95 18.09 35.49
CA SER A 89 18.73 18.81 35.87
C SER A 89 18.87 20.28 35.50
N TYR A 90 17.81 20.84 34.94
CA TYR A 90 17.68 22.27 34.68
C TYR A 90 16.41 22.76 35.36
N ASP A 91 16.54 23.70 36.29
CA ASP A 91 15.46 24.24 37.10
C ASP A 91 15.36 25.76 36.86
N THR A 92 14.17 26.23 36.48
CA THR A 92 13.86 27.66 36.30
C THR A 92 12.86 28.17 37.34
N SER A 93 12.54 27.38 38.37
CA SER A 93 11.51 27.70 39.35
C SER A 93 12.11 27.97 40.73
N ALA A 94 11.65 29.02 41.42
CA ALA A 94 12.20 29.46 42.71
C ALA A 94 12.01 28.48 43.90
N ASN A 95 11.41 27.30 43.69
CA ASN A 95 11.02 26.34 44.73
C ASN A 95 11.59 24.93 44.45
N HIS A 96 12.82 24.68 44.91
CA HIS A 96 13.65 23.50 44.61
C HIS A 96 13.34 22.26 45.46
N SER A 97 12.08 21.84 45.61
CA SER A 97 11.71 20.73 46.51
C SER A 97 11.08 19.49 45.88
N ASN A 98 10.76 19.50 44.58
CA ASN A 98 10.22 18.33 43.90
C ASN A 98 11.18 17.79 42.84
N LEU A 99 11.41 16.47 42.86
CA LEU A 99 12.30 15.73 41.96
C LEU A 99 11.86 15.73 40.47
N GLY A 100 10.89 16.56 40.09
CA GLY A 100 10.30 16.65 38.75
C GLY A 100 11.08 17.46 37.70
N TYR A 101 12.31 17.92 38.01
CA TYR A 101 13.09 18.80 37.13
C TYR A 101 14.28 18.13 36.44
N ARG A 102 14.55 16.85 36.71
CA ARG A 102 15.66 16.18 36.01
C ARG A 102 15.24 15.92 34.56
N LYS A 103 16.16 16.20 33.64
CA LYS A 103 15.87 16.22 32.19
C LYS A 103 16.55 15.07 31.48
N MET A 104 17.67 14.59 32.02
CA MET A 104 18.39 13.44 31.47
C MET A 104 19.04 12.61 32.58
N SER A 105 19.16 11.31 32.37
CA SER A 105 19.93 10.37 33.18
C SER A 105 20.81 9.49 32.29
N LEU A 106 22.03 9.21 32.73
CA LEU A 106 22.87 8.15 32.19
C LEU A 106 23.11 7.13 33.31
N THR A 107 22.56 5.95 33.14
CA THR A 107 22.66 4.84 34.08
C THR A 107 24.02 4.14 33.97
N THR A 108 24.36 3.34 34.97
CA THR A 108 25.60 2.54 35.00
C THR A 108 25.71 1.48 33.92
N ASP A 109 24.58 0.95 33.47
CA ASP A 109 24.49 0.02 32.36
C ASP A 109 24.47 0.73 31.00
N GLY A 110 24.72 2.05 30.99
CA GLY A 110 24.94 2.83 29.78
C GLY A 110 23.66 3.30 29.09
N LYS A 111 22.50 3.15 29.73
CA LYS A 111 21.23 3.63 29.18
C LYS A 111 21.04 5.11 29.46
N LEU A 112 20.57 5.84 28.46
CA LEU A 112 20.26 7.25 28.51
C LEU A 112 18.74 7.43 28.62
N GLY A 113 18.25 8.02 29.70
CA GLY A 113 16.86 8.48 29.82
C GLY A 113 16.77 9.98 29.59
N ILE A 114 15.82 10.45 28.76
CA ILE A 114 15.50 11.87 28.59
C ILE A 114 14.08 12.09 29.11
N GLY A 115 13.93 12.77 30.25
CA GLY A 115 12.66 12.86 30.97
C GLY A 115 12.33 11.61 31.80
N ASP A 116 13.18 10.59 31.75
CA ASP A 116 13.10 9.36 32.55
C ASP A 116 14.42 9.09 33.29
N PHE A 117 14.32 8.45 34.46
CA PHE A 117 15.46 8.17 35.35
C PHE A 117 15.74 6.70 35.58
N ASP A 118 14.82 5.84 35.15
CA ASP A 118 14.93 4.38 35.27
C ASP A 118 14.67 3.74 33.90
N PRO A 119 15.47 4.10 32.85
CA PRO A 119 15.22 3.66 31.49
C PRO A 119 15.36 2.15 31.40
N VAL A 120 14.36 1.48 30.81
CA VAL A 120 14.42 0.03 30.56
C VAL A 120 15.06 -0.29 29.20
N ILE A 121 15.11 0.70 28.30
CA ILE A 121 15.74 0.63 26.98
C ILE A 121 16.99 1.53 26.89
N HIS A 122 17.85 1.28 25.90
CA HIS A 122 19.13 1.98 25.76
C HIS A 122 19.01 3.51 25.65
N LEU A 123 18.01 4.01 24.93
CA LEU A 123 17.66 5.43 24.89
C LEU A 123 16.16 5.58 25.10
N ALA A 124 15.74 5.96 26.31
CA ALA A 124 14.35 6.20 26.66
C ALA A 124 14.03 7.70 26.62
N ILE A 125 12.83 8.06 26.16
CA ILE A 125 12.39 9.45 25.98
C ILE A 125 10.96 9.62 26.51
N GLY A 126 10.78 10.49 27.50
CA GLY A 126 9.50 10.87 28.09
C GLY A 126 8.95 9.88 29.13
N ASP A 127 9.21 8.58 28.93
CA ASP A 127 8.93 7.49 29.85
C ASP A 127 10.11 6.49 29.84
N SER A 128 9.97 5.35 30.51
CA SER A 128 11.04 4.36 30.63
C SER A 128 11.21 3.44 29.43
N ASP A 129 10.23 3.37 28.51
CA ASP A 129 10.11 2.27 27.55
C ASP A 129 9.76 2.70 26.10
N THR A 130 9.75 4.00 25.83
CA THR A 130 9.59 4.60 24.51
C THR A 130 10.90 5.21 24.03
N GLY A 131 11.37 4.79 22.85
CA GLY A 131 12.63 5.29 22.29
C GLY A 131 13.38 4.25 21.45
N PHE A 132 14.70 4.20 21.61
CA PHE A 132 15.57 3.31 20.83
C PHE A 132 16.22 2.25 21.72
N ASN A 133 16.30 1.02 21.21
CA ASN A 133 16.92 -0.08 21.91
C ASN A 133 17.87 -0.84 20.99
N GLN A 134 19.05 -1.20 21.49
CA GLN A 134 19.92 -2.17 20.83
C GLN A 134 19.59 -3.57 21.35
N ASN A 135 19.04 -4.42 20.48
CA ASN A 135 18.66 -5.79 20.87
C ASN A 135 19.80 -6.80 20.69
N GLY A 136 20.80 -6.45 19.89
CA GLY A 136 21.95 -7.27 19.56
C GLY A 136 23.00 -6.49 18.77
N ASP A 137 24.11 -7.14 18.44
CA ASP A 137 25.14 -6.54 17.59
C ASP A 137 24.56 -6.28 16.19
N GLY A 138 24.67 -5.03 15.72
CA GLY A 138 24.12 -4.59 14.45
C GLY A 138 22.59 -4.44 14.39
N GLU A 139 21.86 -4.62 15.50
CA GLU A 139 20.40 -4.49 15.54
C GLU A 139 19.96 -3.17 16.19
N LEU A 140 18.99 -2.49 15.58
CA LEU A 140 18.36 -1.29 16.14
C LEU A 140 16.83 -1.44 16.14
N GLY A 141 16.23 -1.31 17.32
CA GLY A 141 14.79 -1.31 17.51
C GLY A 141 14.24 0.05 17.92
N ILE A 142 13.03 0.37 17.47
CA ILE A 142 12.22 1.50 17.93
C ILE A 142 11.08 0.94 18.78
N TYR A 143 10.98 1.43 20.01
CA TYR A 143 10.07 0.92 21.03
C TYR A 143 9.02 1.97 21.41
N THR A 144 7.81 1.51 21.65
CA THR A 144 6.77 2.29 22.34
C THR A 144 5.99 1.39 23.28
N ASN A 145 5.80 1.84 24.54
CA ASN A 145 5.09 1.07 25.55
C ASN A 145 5.67 -0.35 25.70
N ASN A 146 7.00 -0.43 25.80
CA ASN A 146 7.79 -1.65 25.98
C ASN A 146 7.62 -2.72 24.88
N ILE A 147 7.21 -2.33 23.68
CA ILE A 147 7.06 -3.23 22.53
C ILE A 147 7.90 -2.70 21.37
N GLU A 148 8.69 -3.58 20.77
CA GLU A 148 9.41 -3.29 19.54
C GLU A 148 8.43 -3.11 18.38
N ARG A 149 8.41 -1.91 17.80
CA ARG A 149 7.51 -1.54 16.70
C ARG A 149 8.20 -1.66 15.34
N ILE A 150 9.46 -1.23 15.28
CA ILE A 150 10.28 -1.25 14.08
C ILE A 150 11.64 -1.80 14.46
N ARG A 151 12.19 -2.68 13.62
CA ARG A 151 13.54 -3.24 13.73
C ARG A 151 14.31 -3.00 12.45
N ILE A 152 15.59 -2.70 12.57
CA ILE A 152 16.60 -2.97 11.54
C ILE A 152 17.49 -4.08 12.09
N ASP A 153 17.51 -5.23 11.44
CA ASP A 153 18.35 -6.35 11.88
C ASP A 153 19.82 -6.21 11.42
N ASN A 154 20.66 -7.13 11.87
CA ASN A 154 22.08 -7.16 11.54
C ASN A 154 22.40 -7.49 10.06
N TYR A 155 21.41 -7.88 9.25
CA TYR A 155 21.51 -8.06 7.80
C TYR A 155 20.93 -6.87 7.01
N GLY A 156 20.45 -5.84 7.72
CA GLY A 156 19.83 -4.65 7.15
C GLY A 156 18.43 -4.90 6.59
N PHE A 157 17.69 -5.86 7.14
CA PHE A 157 16.25 -6.03 6.88
C PHE A 157 15.46 -5.18 7.87
N VAL A 158 14.41 -4.54 7.38
CA VAL A 158 13.53 -3.69 8.18
C VAL A 158 12.23 -4.45 8.46
N GLY A 159 11.95 -4.71 9.73
CA GLY A 159 10.69 -5.27 10.19
C GLY A 159 9.80 -4.20 10.82
N ILE A 160 8.53 -4.13 10.44
CA ILE A 160 7.50 -3.32 11.12
C ILE A 160 6.46 -4.28 11.67
N GLY A 161 6.32 -4.35 13.00
CA GLY A 161 5.44 -5.31 13.67
C GLY A 161 5.93 -6.77 13.64
N THR A 162 7.16 -7.02 13.20
CA THR A 162 7.84 -8.33 13.25
C THR A 162 9.31 -8.15 13.65
N VAL A 163 9.86 -9.11 14.39
CA VAL A 163 11.27 -9.14 14.81
C VAL A 163 12.14 -10.09 13.98
N GLU A 164 11.51 -10.89 13.11
CA GLU A 164 12.17 -11.82 12.18
C GLU A 164 11.75 -11.50 10.73
N PRO A 165 12.18 -10.36 10.16
CA PRO A 165 11.87 -10.05 8.78
C PRO A 165 12.54 -11.05 7.82
N THR A 166 11.80 -11.56 6.83
CA THR A 166 12.31 -12.47 5.79
C THR A 166 12.60 -11.77 4.46
N GLU A 167 12.30 -10.48 4.38
CA GLU A 167 12.48 -9.62 3.21
C GLU A 167 13.13 -8.29 3.63
N LYS A 168 13.73 -7.57 2.68
CA LYS A 168 14.42 -6.29 2.95
C LYS A 168 13.53 -5.28 3.69
N LEU A 169 12.23 -5.28 3.41
CA LEU A 169 11.22 -4.60 4.20
C LEU A 169 10.04 -5.57 4.36
N GLN A 170 9.68 -5.89 5.60
CA GLN A 170 8.49 -6.66 5.93
C GLN A 170 7.62 -5.88 6.91
N VAL A 171 6.34 -5.76 6.56
CA VAL A 171 5.31 -5.18 7.44
C VAL A 171 4.35 -6.27 7.84
N TYR A 172 4.25 -6.54 9.13
CA TYR A 172 3.25 -7.45 9.68
C TYR A 172 1.94 -6.70 9.92
N GLY A 173 1.18 -6.48 8.84
CA GLY A 173 -0.07 -5.73 8.86
C GLY A 173 -0.33 -5.01 7.54
N ASN A 174 -1.27 -4.05 7.58
CA ASN A 174 -1.67 -3.27 6.41
C ASN A 174 -0.77 -2.04 6.21
N ILE A 175 -0.54 -1.68 4.95
CA ILE A 175 0.17 -0.44 4.58
C ILE A 175 -0.84 0.51 3.95
N ARG A 176 -0.96 1.73 4.50
CA ARG A 176 -1.76 2.83 3.91
C ARG A 176 -0.81 3.83 3.27
N LEU A 177 -0.96 4.05 1.96
CA LEU A 177 -0.18 5.01 1.18
C LEU A 177 -1.11 6.15 0.73
N GLN A 178 -0.65 7.40 0.85
CA GLN A 178 -1.35 8.57 0.28
C GLN A 178 -0.84 8.94 -1.13
N GLY A 179 0.33 8.43 -1.51
CA GLY A 179 0.94 8.61 -2.82
C GLY A 179 1.03 7.31 -3.59
N ASN A 180 1.84 7.33 -4.65
CA ASN A 180 2.03 6.17 -5.53
C ASN A 180 2.85 5.07 -4.86
N LEU A 181 2.58 3.82 -5.26
CA LEU A 181 3.47 2.68 -5.05
C LEU A 181 4.23 2.42 -6.36
N ASP A 182 5.49 2.86 -6.42
CA ASP A 182 6.35 2.61 -7.57
C ASP A 182 7.08 1.27 -7.42
N ILE A 183 6.94 0.41 -8.42
CA ILE A 183 7.55 -0.92 -8.47
C ILE A 183 8.47 -0.98 -9.69
N GLU A 184 9.79 -1.01 -9.46
CA GLU A 184 10.78 -1.01 -10.53
C GLU A 184 11.27 -2.41 -10.93
N HIS A 185 11.72 -2.52 -12.18
CA HIS A 185 12.22 -3.76 -12.80
C HIS A 185 11.16 -4.86 -12.85
N ASN A 186 11.60 -6.12 -13.02
CA ASN A 186 10.70 -7.27 -13.06
C ASN A 186 10.37 -7.70 -11.63
N LYS A 187 9.29 -7.15 -11.06
CA LYS A 187 8.79 -7.51 -9.73
C LYS A 187 7.34 -7.98 -9.81
N SER A 188 6.97 -8.86 -8.90
CA SER A 188 5.64 -9.44 -8.79
C SER A 188 4.97 -8.97 -7.51
N ILE A 189 3.68 -8.66 -7.57
CA ILE A 189 2.82 -8.58 -6.38
C ILE A 189 2.24 -9.99 -6.17
N LYS A 190 2.39 -10.54 -4.96
CA LYS A 190 1.94 -11.90 -4.62
C LYS A 190 0.86 -11.84 -3.54
N SER A 191 -0.15 -12.69 -3.65
CA SER A 191 -1.18 -12.93 -2.63
C SER A 191 -1.38 -14.44 -2.49
N GLU A 192 -1.54 -14.93 -1.26
CA GLU A 192 -1.93 -16.32 -0.99
C GLU A 192 -3.43 -16.57 -1.25
N GLY A 193 -4.21 -15.49 -1.37
CA GLY A 193 -5.65 -15.51 -1.63
C GLY A 193 -6.03 -14.63 -2.82
N ILE A 194 -7.15 -13.92 -2.69
CA ILE A 194 -7.65 -12.99 -3.71
C ILE A 194 -6.83 -11.69 -3.66
N MET A 195 -6.46 -11.16 -4.83
CA MET A 195 -5.91 -9.80 -4.95
C MET A 195 -7.01 -8.86 -5.43
N HIS A 196 -7.35 -7.86 -4.62
CA HIS A 196 -8.26 -6.78 -5.00
C HIS A 196 -7.44 -5.62 -5.59
N ILE A 197 -7.84 -5.15 -6.76
CA ILE A 197 -7.40 -3.88 -7.35
C ILE A 197 -8.67 -3.05 -7.51
N GLN A 198 -8.71 -1.90 -6.84
CA GLN A 198 -9.90 -1.07 -6.77
C GLN A 198 -9.51 0.38 -7.05
N ALA A 199 -10.38 1.07 -7.79
CA ALA A 199 -10.38 2.51 -7.91
C ALA A 199 -11.73 3.02 -7.36
N ASP A 200 -11.75 4.24 -6.82
CA ASP A 200 -12.98 4.92 -6.35
C ASP A 200 -13.77 4.13 -5.29
N ASP A 201 -13.09 3.77 -4.20
CA ASP A 201 -13.71 3.12 -3.04
C ASP A 201 -14.69 4.03 -2.28
N ASP A 202 -14.59 5.35 -2.49
CA ASP A 202 -15.53 6.35 -1.98
C ASP A 202 -16.76 6.56 -2.87
N ASN A 203 -16.84 5.86 -4.02
CA ASN A 203 -18.02 5.78 -4.88
C ASN A 203 -18.47 7.17 -5.40
N THR A 204 -17.52 7.97 -5.83
CA THR A 204 -17.69 9.31 -6.41
C THR A 204 -17.95 9.29 -7.93
N GLY A 205 -17.78 8.12 -8.57
CA GLY A 205 -18.02 7.89 -9.99
C GLY A 205 -16.85 8.28 -10.90
N ASP A 206 -15.64 8.45 -10.35
CA ASP A 206 -14.43 8.83 -11.08
C ASP A 206 -13.42 7.68 -11.23
N GLY A 207 -13.77 6.49 -10.74
CA GLY A 207 -12.92 5.31 -10.72
C GLY A 207 -12.57 4.75 -12.09
N ILE A 208 -11.27 4.67 -12.37
CA ILE A 208 -10.77 3.98 -13.57
C ILE A 208 -9.53 3.17 -13.23
N ILE A 209 -9.51 1.91 -13.65
CA ILE A 209 -8.32 1.06 -13.62
C ILE A 209 -7.72 0.98 -15.02
N HIS A 210 -6.48 1.43 -15.16
CA HIS A 210 -5.72 1.38 -16.42
C HIS A 210 -4.62 0.32 -16.37
N PHE A 211 -4.50 -0.44 -17.46
CA PHE A 211 -3.33 -1.25 -17.76
C PHE A 211 -2.60 -0.62 -18.95
N LYS A 212 -1.36 -0.20 -18.71
CA LYS A 212 -0.57 0.58 -19.67
C LYS A 212 0.62 -0.22 -20.19
N ALA A 213 1.03 0.07 -21.43
CA ALA A 213 2.29 -0.39 -21.98
C ALA A 213 2.97 0.76 -22.73
N GLY A 214 4.05 1.27 -22.15
CA GLY A 214 4.63 2.56 -22.55
C GLY A 214 3.71 3.72 -22.13
N PRO A 215 3.61 4.79 -22.95
CA PRO A 215 2.77 5.95 -22.61
C PRO A 215 1.28 5.66 -22.70
N ASP A 216 0.91 4.62 -23.46
CA ASP A 216 -0.47 4.35 -23.86
C ASP A 216 -1.20 3.43 -22.89
N THR A 217 -2.50 3.67 -22.76
CA THR A 217 -3.44 2.73 -22.14
C THR A 217 -3.79 1.62 -23.12
N ARG A 218 -3.64 0.36 -22.69
CA ARG A 218 -3.94 -0.84 -23.49
C ARG A 218 -5.23 -1.51 -23.05
N MET A 219 -5.58 -1.42 -21.77
CA MET A 219 -6.85 -1.89 -21.23
C MET A 219 -7.38 -0.91 -20.19
N THR A 220 -8.69 -0.70 -20.19
CA THR A 220 -9.39 0.20 -19.28
C THR A 220 -10.60 -0.51 -18.68
N LEU A 221 -10.69 -0.54 -17.36
CA LEU A 221 -11.94 -0.86 -16.65
C LEU A 221 -12.49 0.45 -16.07
N ALA A 222 -13.63 0.90 -16.59
CA ALA A 222 -14.31 2.11 -16.15
C ALA A 222 -15.31 1.81 -15.02
N ASP A 223 -15.62 2.81 -14.20
CA ASP A 223 -16.62 2.73 -13.12
C ASP A 223 -18.00 2.19 -13.56
N SER A 224 -18.39 2.45 -14.82
CA SER A 224 -19.60 1.84 -15.44
C SER A 224 -19.59 0.30 -15.56
N GLY A 225 -18.50 -0.35 -15.16
CA GLY A 225 -18.24 -1.78 -15.28
C GLY A 225 -17.88 -2.23 -16.70
N LYS A 226 -17.59 -1.30 -17.61
CA LYS A 226 -17.19 -1.59 -18.99
C LYS A 226 -15.67 -1.78 -19.09
N LEU A 227 -15.27 -2.84 -19.79
CA LEU A 227 -13.89 -3.18 -20.11
C LEU A 227 -13.59 -2.83 -21.58
N GLY A 228 -12.64 -1.94 -21.78
CA GLY A 228 -12.09 -1.57 -23.07
C GLY A 228 -10.71 -2.19 -23.29
N ILE A 229 -10.51 -2.86 -24.42
CA ILE A 229 -9.22 -3.38 -24.87
C ILE A 229 -8.81 -2.61 -26.13
N GLY A 230 -7.69 -1.90 -26.06
CA GLY A 230 -7.22 -1.00 -27.10
C GLY A 230 -8.03 0.30 -27.24
N THR A 231 -9.10 0.50 -26.48
CA THR A 231 -9.97 1.67 -26.57
C THR A 231 -10.40 2.17 -25.19
N THR A 232 -10.54 3.48 -25.05
CA THR A 232 -11.26 4.14 -23.93
C THR A 232 -12.66 4.59 -24.34
N ASN A 233 -12.98 4.54 -25.64
CA ASN A 233 -14.30 4.87 -26.17
C ASN A 233 -15.21 3.63 -26.06
N MET A 234 -16.16 3.69 -25.12
CA MET A 234 -17.12 2.62 -24.83
C MET A 234 -18.55 3.18 -24.83
N PRO A 235 -19.07 3.54 -26.02
CA PRO A 235 -20.31 4.31 -26.14
C PRO A 235 -21.51 3.51 -25.65
N ASN A 236 -22.60 4.21 -25.37
CA ASN A 236 -23.90 3.58 -25.09
C ASN A 236 -24.70 3.33 -26.38
N THR A 237 -24.27 3.86 -27.51
CA THR A 237 -24.93 3.66 -28.81
C THR A 237 -23.93 3.44 -29.94
N VAL A 238 -24.30 2.61 -30.91
CA VAL A 238 -23.58 2.38 -32.18
C VAL A 238 -24.61 2.33 -33.29
N GLY A 239 -24.51 3.21 -34.30
CA GLY A 239 -25.46 3.22 -35.41
C GLY A 239 -26.92 3.58 -35.07
N GLY A 240 -27.21 3.96 -33.82
CA GLY A 240 -28.57 4.10 -33.31
C GLY A 240 -29.03 2.93 -32.44
N ALA A 241 -28.33 1.78 -32.48
CA ALA A 241 -28.57 0.67 -31.57
C ALA A 241 -28.05 0.99 -30.16
N ASP A 242 -28.81 0.60 -29.13
CA ASP A 242 -28.42 0.70 -27.73
C ASP A 242 -27.48 -0.45 -27.34
N VAL A 243 -26.24 -0.10 -26.99
CA VAL A 243 -25.20 -1.03 -26.54
C VAL A 243 -24.77 -0.75 -25.10
N SER A 244 -25.56 0.02 -24.34
CA SER A 244 -25.24 0.40 -22.95
C SER A 244 -25.05 -0.80 -22.02
N ALA A 245 -25.75 -1.91 -22.30
CA ALA A 245 -25.63 -3.16 -21.56
C ALA A 245 -24.32 -3.91 -21.83
N TYR A 246 -23.60 -3.61 -22.92
CA TYR A 246 -22.38 -4.31 -23.28
C TYR A 246 -21.23 -3.95 -22.34
N LYS A 247 -20.46 -4.96 -21.97
CA LYS A 247 -19.38 -4.85 -20.97
C LYS A 247 -17.98 -5.00 -21.55
N LEU A 248 -17.83 -5.47 -22.79
CA LEU A 248 -16.53 -5.67 -23.42
C LEU A 248 -16.48 -4.96 -24.78
N TYR A 249 -15.49 -4.08 -24.95
CA TYR A 249 -15.23 -3.34 -26.18
C TYR A 249 -13.79 -3.60 -26.61
N VAL A 250 -13.57 -4.07 -27.84
CA VAL A 250 -12.24 -4.44 -28.33
C VAL A 250 -11.94 -3.71 -29.65
N GLN A 251 -10.96 -2.82 -29.64
CA GLN A 251 -10.45 -2.19 -30.87
C GLN A 251 -9.48 -3.14 -31.59
N GLY A 252 -9.68 -3.33 -32.90
CA GLY A 252 -8.85 -4.21 -33.73
C GLY A 252 -9.38 -5.66 -33.84
N GLY A 253 -10.43 -6.01 -33.10
CA GLY A 253 -11.10 -7.30 -33.18
C GLY A 253 -10.52 -8.36 -32.24
N VAL A 254 -11.08 -9.58 -32.32
CA VAL A 254 -10.71 -10.73 -31.49
C VAL A 254 -10.37 -11.90 -32.41
N LEU A 255 -9.15 -12.42 -32.30
CA LEU A 255 -8.75 -13.68 -32.93
C LEU A 255 -8.87 -14.80 -31.90
N THR A 256 -9.69 -15.80 -32.17
CA THR A 256 -9.96 -16.93 -31.27
C THR A 256 -10.23 -18.19 -32.08
N GLU A 257 -9.98 -19.36 -31.49
CA GLU A 257 -10.27 -20.65 -32.10
C GLU A 257 -11.77 -21.00 -32.02
N GLU A 258 -12.46 -20.62 -30.95
CA GLU A 258 -13.88 -20.91 -30.75
C GLU A 258 -14.60 -19.79 -29.96
N VAL A 259 -15.90 -19.64 -30.20
CA VAL A 259 -16.82 -18.81 -29.40
C VAL A 259 -18.12 -19.59 -29.17
N ARG A 260 -18.52 -19.72 -27.89
CA ARG A 260 -19.84 -20.23 -27.53
C ARG A 260 -20.78 -19.07 -27.18
N VAL A 261 -21.82 -18.87 -27.98
CA VAL A 261 -22.88 -17.89 -27.72
C VAL A 261 -24.13 -18.62 -27.24
N ARG A 262 -24.70 -18.22 -26.11
CA ARG A 262 -25.96 -18.78 -25.60
C ARG A 262 -27.12 -17.85 -25.94
N THR A 263 -27.90 -18.22 -26.94
CA THR A 263 -29.16 -17.55 -27.33
C THR A 263 -30.35 -18.50 -27.24
N GLY A 264 -31.56 -17.97 -27.43
CA GLY A 264 -32.76 -18.80 -27.62
C GLY A 264 -32.70 -19.50 -28.98
N TRP A 265 -32.97 -20.81 -29.01
CA TRP A 265 -32.97 -21.59 -30.25
C TRP A 265 -34.26 -21.33 -31.04
N ALA A 266 -34.16 -21.22 -32.38
CA ALA A 266 -35.33 -21.20 -33.25
C ALA A 266 -35.72 -22.65 -33.57
N ASP A 267 -36.75 -23.17 -32.90
CA ASP A 267 -37.40 -24.46 -33.22
C ASP A 267 -38.90 -24.27 -33.55
N TYR A 268 -39.32 -23.04 -33.80
CA TYR A 268 -40.73 -22.70 -33.98
C TYR A 268 -41.20 -22.80 -35.43
N VAL A 269 -40.29 -22.91 -36.41
CA VAL A 269 -40.66 -22.94 -37.84
C VAL A 269 -41.43 -24.22 -38.20
N PHE A 270 -41.23 -25.29 -37.43
CA PHE A 270 -41.94 -26.55 -37.59
C PHE A 270 -43.22 -26.68 -36.77
N ALA A 271 -43.62 -25.63 -36.04
CA ALA A 271 -44.88 -25.64 -35.29
C ALA A 271 -46.08 -25.62 -36.25
N ASP A 272 -47.17 -26.32 -35.87
CA ASP A 272 -48.39 -26.43 -36.69
C ASP A 272 -49.06 -25.06 -36.97
N ASP A 273 -48.81 -24.06 -36.12
CA ASP A 273 -49.32 -22.70 -36.23
C ASP A 273 -48.34 -21.73 -36.90
N TYR A 274 -47.18 -22.21 -37.38
CA TYR A 274 -46.22 -21.38 -38.09
C TYR A 274 -46.77 -20.88 -39.43
N GLN A 275 -46.86 -19.56 -39.58
CA GLN A 275 -47.34 -18.93 -40.81
C GLN A 275 -46.21 -18.80 -41.83
N LEU A 276 -45.94 -19.87 -42.56
CA LEU A 276 -45.00 -19.83 -43.68
C LEU A 276 -45.56 -18.94 -44.81
N LEU A 277 -44.82 -17.87 -45.14
CA LEU A 277 -45.14 -17.03 -46.30
C LEU A 277 -45.17 -17.85 -47.58
N SER A 278 -45.98 -17.47 -48.56
CA SER A 278 -45.88 -18.10 -49.88
C SER A 278 -44.62 -17.63 -50.62
N ILE A 279 -44.09 -18.46 -51.53
CA ILE A 279 -42.92 -18.09 -52.33
C ILE A 279 -43.14 -16.80 -53.14
N LYS A 280 -44.38 -16.50 -53.52
CA LYS A 280 -44.77 -15.28 -54.24
C LYS A 280 -44.72 -14.05 -53.33
N GLU A 281 -45.13 -14.19 -52.07
CA GLU A 281 -45.02 -13.12 -51.08
C GLU A 281 -43.56 -12.84 -50.73
N VAL A 282 -42.75 -13.89 -50.56
CA VAL A 282 -41.30 -13.76 -50.37
C VAL A 282 -40.65 -13.08 -51.57
N GLU A 283 -40.99 -13.45 -52.80
CA GLU A 283 -40.49 -12.81 -54.02
C GLU A 283 -40.83 -11.31 -54.06
N ASN A 284 -42.09 -10.97 -53.75
CA ASN A 284 -42.52 -9.58 -53.69
C ASN A 284 -41.75 -8.79 -52.62
N PHE A 285 -41.58 -9.37 -51.43
CA PHE A 285 -40.81 -8.76 -50.35
C PHE A 285 -39.37 -8.49 -50.77
N ILE A 286 -38.70 -9.45 -51.42
CA ILE A 286 -37.32 -9.29 -51.90
C ILE A 286 -37.25 -8.20 -52.98
N LYS A 287 -38.22 -8.13 -53.90
CA LYS A 287 -38.24 -7.09 -54.95
C LYS A 287 -38.32 -5.70 -54.36
N GLU A 288 -39.10 -5.52 -53.30
CA GLU A 288 -39.30 -4.25 -52.61
C GLU A 288 -38.14 -3.91 -51.67
N ASN A 289 -37.73 -4.84 -50.81
CA ASN A 289 -36.83 -4.58 -49.68
C ASN A 289 -35.35 -4.97 -49.93
N LYS A 290 -35.06 -5.72 -50.98
CA LYS A 290 -33.70 -6.19 -51.35
C LYS A 290 -33.00 -7.07 -50.31
N HIS A 291 -33.75 -7.63 -49.36
CA HIS A 291 -33.28 -8.65 -48.42
C HIS A 291 -34.40 -9.65 -48.13
N LEU A 292 -34.07 -10.74 -47.42
CA LEU A 292 -35.04 -11.74 -46.99
C LEU A 292 -35.87 -11.24 -45.80
N PRO A 293 -37.13 -11.71 -45.63
CA PRO A 293 -37.90 -11.45 -44.42
C PRO A 293 -37.13 -11.86 -43.17
N ASN A 294 -37.21 -11.04 -42.11
CA ASN A 294 -36.53 -11.19 -40.82
C ASN A 294 -34.98 -11.13 -40.86
N VAL A 295 -34.36 -10.98 -42.02
CA VAL A 295 -32.91 -10.75 -42.15
C VAL A 295 -32.66 -9.24 -42.21
N PRO A 296 -31.73 -8.69 -41.40
CA PRO A 296 -31.44 -7.27 -41.43
C PRO A 296 -30.90 -6.82 -42.79
N SER A 297 -31.20 -5.58 -43.16
CA SER A 297 -30.69 -4.99 -44.41
C SER A 297 -29.18 -4.72 -44.31
N ALA A 298 -28.49 -4.68 -45.45
CA ALA A 298 -27.06 -4.34 -45.48
C ALA A 298 -26.77 -2.97 -44.83
N LYS A 299 -27.67 -2.00 -45.03
CA LYS A 299 -27.58 -0.67 -44.41
C LYS A 299 -27.64 -0.76 -42.89
N THR A 300 -28.59 -1.51 -42.34
CA THR A 300 -28.73 -1.72 -40.89
C THR A 300 -27.47 -2.35 -40.31
N VAL A 301 -26.90 -3.37 -40.97
CA VAL A 301 -25.68 -4.05 -40.50
C VAL A 301 -24.45 -3.14 -40.55
N GLU A 302 -24.33 -2.29 -41.57
CA GLU A 302 -23.23 -1.34 -41.68
C GLU A 302 -23.30 -0.24 -40.61
N GLU A 303 -24.50 0.23 -40.28
CA GLU A 303 -24.73 1.27 -39.29
C GLU A 303 -24.63 0.73 -37.85
N GLU A 304 -25.38 -0.32 -37.53
CA GLU A 304 -25.61 -0.82 -36.16
C GLU A 304 -24.72 -2.02 -35.78
N GLY A 305 -24.14 -2.70 -36.78
CA GLY A 305 -23.45 -3.97 -36.58
C GLY A 305 -24.38 -5.17 -36.59
N LEU A 306 -23.89 -6.31 -36.11
CA LEU A 306 -24.61 -7.58 -36.13
C LEU A 306 -24.38 -8.37 -34.85
N GLU A 307 -25.47 -8.84 -34.24
CA GLU A 307 -25.39 -9.74 -33.10
C GLU A 307 -25.21 -11.18 -33.58
N LEU A 308 -24.08 -11.80 -33.21
CA LEU A 308 -23.73 -13.15 -33.67
C LEU A 308 -24.79 -14.20 -33.28
N GLY A 309 -25.37 -14.06 -32.09
CA GLY A 309 -26.38 -14.98 -31.59
C GLY A 309 -27.70 -14.90 -32.35
N ASP A 310 -28.16 -13.68 -32.64
CA ASP A 310 -29.40 -13.45 -33.37
C ASP A 310 -29.28 -13.81 -34.84
N ILE A 311 -28.16 -13.47 -35.50
CA ILE A 311 -28.01 -13.85 -36.91
C ILE A 311 -27.92 -15.37 -37.07
N THR A 312 -27.28 -16.08 -36.14
CA THR A 312 -27.23 -17.56 -36.17
C THR A 312 -28.63 -18.14 -36.04
N ARG A 313 -29.48 -17.58 -35.17
CA ARG A 313 -30.88 -17.98 -35.00
C ARG A 313 -31.70 -17.68 -36.27
N ILE A 314 -31.57 -16.49 -36.84
CA ILE A 314 -32.26 -16.09 -38.08
C ILE A 314 -31.82 -16.98 -39.25
N GLN A 315 -30.53 -17.31 -39.35
CA GLN A 315 -30.00 -18.22 -40.37
C GLN A 315 -30.62 -19.61 -40.23
N GLN A 316 -30.76 -20.13 -39.01
CA GLN A 316 -31.45 -21.40 -38.76
C GLN A 316 -32.93 -21.32 -39.18
N GLU A 317 -33.65 -20.26 -38.81
CA GLU A 317 -35.04 -20.04 -39.27
C GLU A 317 -35.15 -20.07 -40.79
N LYS A 318 -34.26 -19.36 -41.51
CA LYS A 318 -34.27 -19.34 -42.98
C LYS A 318 -33.94 -20.71 -43.58
N ILE A 319 -33.04 -21.49 -42.96
CA ILE A 319 -32.73 -22.86 -43.39
C ILE A 319 -33.98 -23.74 -43.25
N GLU A 320 -34.72 -23.64 -42.14
CA GLU A 320 -35.93 -24.42 -41.91
C GLU A 320 -37.08 -24.05 -42.86
N GLU A 321 -37.29 -22.76 -43.11
CA GLU A 321 -38.26 -22.30 -44.11
C GLU A 321 -37.90 -22.80 -45.52
N LEU A 322 -36.63 -22.72 -45.91
CA LEU A 322 -36.14 -23.26 -47.18
C LEU A 322 -36.44 -24.76 -47.30
N MET A 323 -36.30 -25.52 -46.21
CA MET A 323 -36.64 -26.94 -46.19
C MET A 323 -38.15 -27.18 -46.42
N LEU A 324 -39.03 -26.37 -45.82
CA LEU A 324 -40.47 -26.45 -46.05
C LEU A 324 -40.85 -26.15 -47.51
N TYR A 325 -40.25 -25.12 -48.11
CA TYR A 325 -40.46 -24.83 -49.54
C TYR A 325 -39.98 -25.96 -50.46
N ILE A 326 -38.84 -26.57 -50.15
CA ILE A 326 -38.30 -27.71 -50.92
C ILE A 326 -39.26 -28.92 -50.83
N ILE A 327 -39.77 -29.23 -49.63
CA ILE A 327 -40.73 -30.31 -49.43
C ILE A 327 -42.00 -30.07 -50.25
N GLU A 328 -42.54 -28.84 -50.23
CA GLU A 328 -43.71 -28.47 -51.01
C GLU A 328 -43.44 -28.55 -52.52
N GLN A 329 -42.30 -28.05 -52.97
CA GLN A 329 -41.90 -28.15 -54.38
C GLN A 329 -41.76 -29.60 -54.84
N GLN A 330 -41.22 -30.50 -54.01
CA GLN A 330 -41.10 -31.91 -54.33
C GLN A 330 -42.48 -32.57 -54.46
N LYS A 331 -43.44 -32.25 -53.57
CA LYS A 331 -44.84 -32.71 -53.70
C LYS A 331 -45.46 -32.28 -55.02
N GLN A 332 -45.24 -31.03 -55.44
CA GLN A 332 -45.74 -30.53 -56.72
C GLN A 332 -45.10 -31.25 -57.92
N ILE A 333 -43.79 -31.50 -57.88
CA ILE A 333 -43.08 -32.26 -58.93
C ILE A 333 -43.65 -33.67 -59.06
N ASP A 334 -43.92 -34.35 -57.94
CA ASP A 334 -44.46 -35.71 -57.97
C ASP A 334 -45.91 -35.74 -58.45
N ALA A 335 -46.73 -34.74 -58.08
CA ALA A 335 -48.07 -34.56 -58.62
C ALA A 335 -48.05 -34.31 -60.16
N LEU A 336 -47.09 -33.51 -60.64
CA LEU A 336 -46.91 -33.26 -62.07
C LEU A 336 -46.47 -34.54 -62.81
N LYS A 337 -45.54 -35.32 -62.26
CA LYS A 337 -45.13 -36.62 -62.84
C LYS A 337 -46.29 -37.59 -62.95
N LEU A 338 -47.10 -37.73 -61.90
CA LEU A 338 -48.30 -38.57 -61.91
C LEU A 338 -49.30 -38.11 -62.98
N SER A 339 -49.48 -36.79 -63.14
CA SER A 339 -50.35 -36.21 -64.16
C SER A 339 -49.83 -36.50 -65.58
N ILE A 340 -48.52 -36.41 -65.80
CA ILE A 340 -47.85 -36.74 -67.06
C ILE A 340 -48.02 -38.23 -67.38
N ASP A 341 -47.78 -39.13 -66.42
CA ASP A 341 -47.96 -40.57 -66.60
C ASP A 341 -49.41 -40.92 -66.96
N GLY A 342 -50.38 -40.26 -66.32
CA GLY A 342 -51.80 -40.38 -66.63
C GLY A 342 -52.15 -39.91 -68.04
N LEU A 343 -51.58 -38.80 -68.51
CA LEU A 343 -51.75 -38.29 -69.87
C LEU A 343 -51.13 -39.23 -70.92
N ILE A 344 -49.92 -39.75 -70.66
CA ILE A 344 -49.25 -40.72 -71.54
C ILE A 344 -50.10 -41.99 -71.69
N ARG A 345 -50.68 -42.50 -70.60
CA ARG A 345 -51.59 -43.66 -70.64
C ARG A 345 -52.84 -43.38 -71.47
N ARG A 346 -53.46 -42.20 -71.33
CA ARG A 346 -54.63 -41.80 -72.14
C ARG A 346 -54.32 -41.71 -73.63
N ASN A 347 -53.23 -41.04 -74.01
CA ASN A 347 -52.83 -40.92 -75.43
C ASN A 347 -52.50 -42.27 -76.10
N LYS A 348 -51.92 -43.22 -75.35
CA LYS A 348 -51.69 -44.60 -75.85
C LYS A 348 -52.98 -45.36 -76.14
N ASN A 349 -54.05 -45.05 -75.42
CA ASN A 349 -55.36 -45.69 -75.63
C ASN A 349 -56.14 -45.03 -76.77
N SER A 350 -55.99 -43.72 -76.97
CA SER A 350 -56.66 -42.97 -78.05
C SER A 350 -56.07 -43.18 -79.44
N THR A 351 -54.85 -43.70 -79.56
CA THR A 351 -54.19 -44.03 -80.85
C THR A 351 -54.44 -45.48 -81.31
N LYS A 352 -55.16 -46.28 -80.51
CA LYS A 352 -55.53 -47.67 -80.81
C LYS A 352 -56.96 -47.84 -81.33
N ASN A 353 -57.73 -46.75 -81.42
CA ASN A 353 -59.01 -46.67 -82.12
C ASN A 353 -58.83 -45.79 -83.36
#